data_AF-A0A8H3ALK8-F1
#
_entry.id   AF-A0A8H3ALK8-F1
#
_cell.length_a   1.000
_cell.length_b   1.000
_cell.length_c   1.000
_cell.angle_alpha   90.00
_cell.angle_beta   90.00
_cell.angle_gamma   90.00
#
_symmetry.space_group_name_H-M   'P 1'
#
loop_
_entity.id
_entity.type
_entity.pdbx_description
1 polymer ?
#
loop_
_entity_poly.entity_id
_entity_poly.type
_entity_poly.pdbx_seq_one_letter_code
_entity_poly.pdbx_strand_id
1 'polypeptide(L)'
;MIIHIVMWKLKSQPADTTETQPPATFTDANATGVIQATQEQINTFKENSKREIAEALSKVPGPLSPMQFGAPLLPERSKGYEFALYSRFKDLKHLHDYAISEAHVSVVNNIVTPRTEGQETLAYDIEVPDDA
;
A
#
# COMPACT_ATOMS: atom_id res chain seq x y z
N MET A 1 -15.60 8.17 17.95
CA MET A 1 -14.29 7.64 17.48
C MET A 1 -14.31 7.45 15.96
N ILE A 2 -13.18 7.52 15.25
CA ILE A 2 -13.10 7.14 13.82
C ILE A 2 -12.36 5.81 13.65
N ILE A 3 -12.94 4.90 12.88
CA ILE A 3 -12.26 3.72 12.34
C ILE A 3 -11.83 4.03 10.91
N HIS A 4 -10.53 3.90 10.62
CA HIS A 4 -9.96 4.07 9.29
C HIS A 4 -9.51 2.71 8.76
N ILE A 5 -10.07 2.31 7.62
CA ILE A 5 -9.76 1.05 6.94
C ILE A 5 -9.22 1.38 5.57
N VAL A 6 -8.08 0.80 5.20
CA VAL A 6 -7.52 0.94 3.85
C VAL A 6 -7.27 -0.43 3.27
N MET A 7 -7.60 -0.62 2.00
CA MET A 7 -7.40 -1.86 1.26
C MET A 7 -6.60 -1.58 0.00
N TRP A 8 -5.61 -2.42 -0.26
CA TRP A 8 -4.71 -2.28 -1.41
C TRP A 8 -4.72 -3.50 -2.30
N LYS A 9 -4.72 -3.24 -3.61
CA LYS A 9 -4.22 -4.18 -4.62
C LYS A 9 -2.73 -3.92 -4.79
N LEU A 10 -1.91 -4.97 -4.80
CA LEU A 10 -0.46 -4.83 -4.93
C LEU A 10 -0.06 -4.97 -6.40
N LYS A 11 0.93 -4.18 -6.80
CA LYS A 11 1.57 -4.34 -8.11
C LYS A 11 2.21 -5.71 -8.20
N SER A 12 2.36 -6.22 -9.43
CA SER A 12 3.05 -7.48 -9.69
C SER A 12 4.58 -7.32 -9.82
N GLN A 13 5.06 -6.09 -9.92
CA GLN A 13 6.48 -5.72 -10.00
C GLN A 13 6.67 -4.28 -9.50
N PRO A 14 7.88 -3.86 -9.09
CA PRO A 14 8.14 -2.45 -8.80
C PRO A 14 7.79 -1.57 -10.00
N ALA A 15 7.37 -0.32 -9.76
CA ALA A 15 7.23 0.65 -10.84
C ALA A 15 8.57 0.77 -11.58
N ASP A 16 8.56 0.65 -12.91
CA ASP A 16 9.75 0.84 -13.72
C ASP A 16 10.40 2.18 -13.34
N THR A 17 11.70 2.17 -13.06
CA THR A 17 12.54 3.37 -13.03
C THR A 17 12.68 3.94 -14.44
N THR A 18 11.58 4.36 -15.05
CA THR A 18 11.57 5.01 -16.37
C THR A 18 10.73 6.27 -16.36
N GLU A 19 11.14 7.22 -15.52
CA GLU A 19 11.15 8.61 -15.96
C GLU A 19 12.60 9.11 -15.83
N THR A 20 13.19 9.54 -16.95
CA THR A 20 14.51 10.20 -17.12
C THR A 20 15.78 9.37 -17.36
N GLN A 21 15.73 8.35 -18.23
CA GLN A 21 16.96 8.04 -18.98
C GLN A 21 16.64 7.66 -20.44
N PRO A 22 17.14 8.41 -21.45
CA PRO A 22 17.06 7.95 -22.83
C PRO A 22 17.76 6.60 -22.95
N PRO A 23 17.25 5.68 -23.79
CA PRO A 23 17.73 4.32 -23.83
C PRO A 23 19.22 4.32 -24.20
N ALA A 24 20.05 3.85 -23.28
CA ALA A 24 21.41 3.46 -23.62
C ALA A 24 21.31 2.26 -24.56
N THR A 25 21.75 2.46 -25.80
CA THR A 25 21.80 1.42 -26.84
C THR A 25 22.72 0.30 -26.37
N PHE A 26 22.13 -0.80 -25.92
CA PHE A 26 22.80 -2.09 -25.82
C PHE A 26 22.22 -3.00 -26.89
N THR A 27 23.00 -3.23 -27.94
CA THR A 27 22.74 -4.23 -28.96
C THR A 27 22.87 -5.61 -28.34
N ASP A 28 21.75 -6.30 -28.18
CA ASP A 28 21.72 -7.76 -28.17
C ASP A 28 20.62 -8.21 -29.13
N ALA A 29 21.01 -8.91 -30.21
CA ALA A 29 20.21 -9.04 -31.42
C ALA A 29 19.04 -10.05 -31.31
N ASN A 30 18.84 -10.70 -30.16
CA ASN A 30 17.87 -11.81 -30.02
C ASN A 30 16.94 -11.74 -28.79
N ALA A 31 16.88 -10.65 -28.03
CA ALA A 31 16.00 -10.56 -26.85
C ALA A 31 15.05 -9.35 -26.93
N THR A 32 14.11 -9.39 -27.89
CA THR A 32 12.94 -8.52 -27.86
C THR A 32 11.89 -9.17 -26.95
N GLY A 33 11.97 -8.91 -25.64
CA GLY A 33 10.96 -9.43 -24.73
C GLY A 33 11.17 -8.98 -23.30
N VAL A 34 10.20 -8.23 -22.78
CA VAL A 34 9.97 -8.12 -21.34
C VAL A 34 9.93 -9.54 -20.78
N ILE A 35 10.93 -9.94 -19.99
CA ILE A 35 10.89 -11.22 -19.31
C ILE A 35 9.79 -11.08 -18.25
N GLN A 36 8.63 -11.71 -18.48
CA GLN A 36 7.57 -11.75 -17.49
C GLN A 36 8.12 -12.38 -16.21
N ALA A 37 7.96 -11.68 -15.08
CA ALA A 37 8.35 -12.20 -13.77
C ALA A 37 7.65 -13.54 -13.50
N THR A 38 8.36 -14.49 -12.90
CA THR A 38 7.76 -15.76 -12.50
C THR A 38 6.72 -15.55 -11.41
N GLN A 39 5.76 -16.46 -11.28
CA GLN A 39 4.75 -16.37 -10.21
C GLN A 39 5.40 -16.32 -8.82
N GLU A 40 6.54 -17.00 -8.62
CA GLU A 40 7.30 -16.96 -7.39
C GLU A 40 7.87 -15.55 -7.13
N GLN A 41 8.48 -14.92 -8.14
CA GLN A 41 8.98 -13.55 -8.03
C GLN A 41 7.87 -12.54 -7.70
N ILE A 42 6.70 -12.69 -8.34
CA ILE A 42 5.52 -11.86 -8.06
C ILE A 42 5.08 -12.06 -6.61
N ASN A 43 4.97 -13.30 -6.14
CA ASN A 43 4.58 -13.60 -4.77
C ASN A 43 5.58 -13.01 -3.76
N THR A 44 6.89 -13.17 -4.00
CA THR A 44 7.94 -12.59 -3.15
C THR A 44 7.85 -11.06 -3.11
N PHE A 45 7.65 -10.41 -4.25
CA PHE A 45 7.49 -8.96 -4.31
C PHE A 45 6.29 -8.50 -3.49
N LYS A 46 5.15 -9.19 -3.62
CA LYS A 46 3.92 -8.86 -2.89
C LYS A 46 4.09 -9.06 -1.38
N GLU A 47 4.68 -10.16 -0.93
CA GLU A 47 4.92 -10.39 0.50
C GLU A 47 5.90 -9.36 1.10
N ASN A 48 6.98 -9.02 0.39
CA ASN A 48 7.87 -7.95 0.81
C ASN A 48 7.14 -6.60 0.88
N SER A 49 6.28 -6.32 -0.11
CA SER A 49 5.50 -5.08 -0.15
C SER A 49 4.56 -4.95 1.04
N LYS A 50 3.85 -6.01 1.41
CA LYS A 50 2.99 -6.03 2.61
C LYS A 50 3.78 -5.72 3.87
N ARG A 51 4.93 -6.38 4.06
CA ARG A 51 5.80 -6.19 5.22
C ARG A 51 6.31 -4.75 5.31
N GLU A 52 6.84 -4.21 4.21
CA GLU A 52 7.43 -2.87 4.17
C GLU A 52 6.37 -1.78 4.40
N ILE A 53 5.17 -1.94 3.82
CA ILE A 53 4.04 -1.05 4.07
C ILE A 53 3.64 -1.08 5.55
N ALA A 54 3.45 -2.29 6.13
CA ALA A 54 3.10 -2.43 7.55
C ALA A 54 4.14 -1.81 8.47
N GLU A 55 5.42 -2.10 8.22
CA GLU A 55 6.52 -1.60 9.04
C GLU A 55 6.61 -0.07 8.97
N ALA A 56 6.47 0.52 7.79
CA ALA A 56 6.56 1.97 7.62
C ALA A 56 5.36 2.69 8.26
N LEU A 57 4.13 2.23 7.98
CA LEU A 57 2.92 2.86 8.51
C LEU A 57 2.78 2.71 10.02
N SER A 58 3.21 1.58 10.60
CA SER A 58 3.15 1.35 12.06
C SER A 58 4.02 2.34 12.88
N LYS A 59 5.00 2.99 12.25
CA LYS A 59 5.87 4.00 12.86
C LYS A 59 5.27 5.42 12.77
N VAL A 60 4.19 5.62 12.01
CA VAL A 60 3.57 6.94 11.85
C VAL A 60 2.72 7.25 13.08
N PRO A 61 2.97 8.37 13.80
CA PRO A 61 2.18 8.75 14.96
C PRO A 61 0.78 9.19 14.57
N GLY A 62 -0.18 9.10 15.49
CA GLY A 62 -1.55 9.62 15.28
C GLY A 62 -2.66 8.66 15.72
N PRO A 63 -2.63 7.38 15.33
CA PRO A 63 -3.64 6.42 15.77
C PRO A 63 -3.64 6.22 17.30
N LEU A 64 -4.82 5.93 17.86
CA LEU A 64 -5.03 5.65 19.28
C LEU A 64 -4.42 4.32 19.74
N SER A 65 -4.10 3.44 18.81
CA SER A 65 -3.56 2.10 19.07
C SER A 65 -2.66 1.70 17.91
N PRO A 66 -1.76 0.72 18.12
CA PRO A 66 -1.00 0.15 17.02
C PRO A 66 -1.91 -0.24 15.86
N MET A 67 -1.55 0.21 14.66
CA MET A 67 -2.27 -0.16 13.43
C MET A 67 -2.23 -1.68 13.25
N GLN A 68 -3.31 -2.23 12.73
CA GLN A 68 -3.42 -3.66 12.43
C GLN A 68 -3.38 -3.85 10.92
N PHE A 69 -2.72 -4.93 10.50
CA PHE A 69 -2.56 -5.28 9.10
C PHE A 69 -2.91 -6.74 8.89
N GLY A 70 -3.43 -7.08 7.71
CA GLY A 70 -3.79 -8.46 7.41
C GLY A 70 -4.04 -8.74 5.94
N ALA A 71 -3.90 -10.01 5.60
CA ALA A 71 -4.37 -10.58 4.34
C ALA A 71 -5.89 -10.88 4.43
N PRO A 72 -6.61 -10.93 3.30
CA PRO A 72 -8.00 -11.37 3.31
C PRO A 72 -8.12 -12.82 3.81
N LEU A 73 -9.04 -13.04 4.76
CA LEU A 73 -9.37 -14.39 5.24
C LEU A 73 -10.24 -15.18 4.23
N LEU A 74 -10.97 -14.45 3.38
CA LEU A 74 -11.84 -14.99 2.33
C LEU A 74 -11.42 -14.37 0.99
N PRO A 75 -10.36 -14.87 0.33
CA PRO A 75 -9.81 -14.30 -0.89
C PRO A 75 -10.84 -14.16 -2.02
N GLU A 76 -11.82 -15.06 -2.10
CA GLU A 76 -12.90 -15.02 -3.09
C GLU A 76 -13.84 -13.82 -2.91
N ARG A 77 -13.89 -13.23 -1.70
CA ARG A 77 -14.67 -12.02 -1.41
C ARG A 77 -13.82 -10.76 -1.43
N SER A 78 -12.50 -10.88 -1.61
CA SER A 78 -11.58 -9.76 -1.51
C SER A 78 -11.53 -8.91 -2.78
N LYS A 79 -12.17 -9.30 -3.89
CA LYS A 79 -12.18 -8.55 -5.16
C LYS A 79 -10.77 -8.16 -5.65
N GLY A 80 -9.78 -9.00 -5.36
CA GLY A 80 -8.39 -8.77 -5.72
C GLY A 80 -7.62 -7.86 -4.77
N TYR A 81 -8.22 -7.37 -3.68
CA TYR A 81 -7.50 -6.74 -2.58
C TYR A 81 -6.72 -7.81 -1.80
N GLU A 82 -5.44 -7.55 -1.59
CA GLU A 82 -4.48 -8.54 -1.07
C GLU A 82 -3.98 -8.19 0.33
N PHE A 83 -4.25 -6.96 0.76
CA PHE A 83 -3.72 -6.40 1.98
C PHE A 83 -4.63 -5.27 2.50
N ALA A 84 -4.81 -5.21 3.81
CA ALA A 84 -5.59 -4.16 4.45
C ALA A 84 -4.92 -3.63 5.72
N LEU A 85 -5.25 -2.38 6.05
CA LEU A 85 -4.96 -1.69 7.30
C LEU A 85 -6.26 -1.42 8.05
N TYR A 86 -6.21 -1.56 9.36
CA TYR A 86 -7.22 -1.10 10.30
C TYR A 86 -6.57 -0.21 11.36
N SER A 87 -7.11 0.98 11.55
CA SER A 87 -6.64 1.91 12.59
C SER A 87 -7.80 2.69 13.22
N ARG A 88 -7.52 3.28 14.37
CA ARG A 88 -8.50 4.03 15.17
C ARG A 88 -7.96 5.41 15.48
N PHE A 89 -8.78 6.43 15.29
CA PHE A 89 -8.48 7.82 15.63
C PHE A 89 -9.51 8.35 16.60
N LYS A 90 -9.10 9.33 17.41
CA LYS A 90 -9.97 9.96 18.41
C LYS A 90 -11.24 10.53 17.79
N ASP A 91 -11.05 11.32 16.75
CA ASP A 91 -12.10 12.03 16.02
C ASP A 91 -11.60 12.34 14.59
N LEU A 92 -12.47 12.94 13.78
CA LEU A 92 -12.17 13.29 12.39
C LEU A 92 -10.98 14.26 12.28
N LYS A 93 -10.79 15.16 13.26
CA LYS A 93 -9.67 16.09 13.25
C LYS A 93 -8.34 15.34 13.38
N HIS A 94 -8.24 14.36 14.25
CA HIS A 94 -7.02 13.58 14.43
C HIS A 94 -6.69 12.72 13.21
N LEU A 95 -7.72 12.18 12.53
CA LEU A 95 -7.52 11.51 11.24
C LEU A 95 -7.00 12.48 10.18
N HIS A 96 -7.58 13.68 10.10
CA HIS A 96 -7.15 14.70 9.14
C HIS A 96 -5.70 15.15 9.42
N ASP A 97 -5.37 15.46 10.67
CA ASP A 97 -4.01 15.85 11.08
C ASP A 97 -2.99 14.73 10.74
N TYR A 98 -3.36 13.46 10.94
CA TYR A 98 -2.56 12.32 10.51
C TYR A 98 -2.38 12.29 8.99
N ALA A 99 -3.48 12.41 8.24
CA ALA A 99 -3.50 12.28 6.78
C ALA A 99 -2.58 13.28 6.08
N ILE A 100 -2.51 14.51 6.60
CA ILE A 100 -1.68 15.59 6.06
C ILE A 100 -0.28 15.69 6.70
N SER A 101 0.01 14.85 7.70
CA SER A 101 1.30 14.90 8.39
C SER A 101 2.44 14.52 7.44
N GLU A 102 3.59 15.19 7.57
CA GLU A 102 4.77 14.91 6.75
C GLU A 102 5.21 13.44 6.86
N ALA A 103 5.12 12.86 8.06
CA ALA A 103 5.44 11.46 8.30
C ALA A 103 4.52 10.52 7.49
N HIS A 104 3.22 10.76 7.50
CA HIS A 104 2.27 9.95 6.72
C HIS A 104 2.48 10.13 5.21
N VAL A 105 2.51 11.38 4.74
CA VAL A 105 2.66 11.71 3.31
C VAL A 105 3.96 11.13 2.75
N SER A 106 5.06 11.19 3.51
CA SER A 106 6.33 10.60 3.11
C SER A 106 6.23 9.08 2.95
N VAL A 107 5.59 8.38 3.90
CA VAL A 107 5.38 6.92 3.80
C VAL A 107 4.48 6.57 2.62
N VAL A 108 3.40 7.30 2.40
CA VAL A 108 2.49 7.08 1.28
C VAL A 108 3.21 7.24 -0.06
N ASN A 109 3.98 8.31 -0.23
CA ASN A 109 4.64 8.61 -1.49
C ASN A 109 5.83 7.69 -1.77
N ASN A 110 6.64 7.39 -0.75
CA ASN A 110 7.90 6.67 -0.93
C ASN A 110 7.77 5.15 -0.75
N ILE A 111 6.79 4.68 0.02
CA ILE A 111 6.63 3.27 0.35
C ILE A 111 5.35 2.68 -0.24
N VAL A 112 4.18 3.27 0.03
CA VAL A 112 2.88 2.68 -0.35
C VAL A 112 2.62 2.77 -1.85
N THR A 113 2.68 3.97 -2.43
CA THR A 113 2.34 4.23 -3.84
C THR A 113 3.21 3.44 -4.84
N PRO A 114 4.53 3.28 -4.61
CA PRO A 114 5.36 2.46 -5.50
C PRO A 114 4.98 0.98 -5.54
N ARG A 115 4.28 0.47 -4.51
CA ARG A 115 3.97 -0.97 -4.32
C ARG A 115 2.50 -1.31 -4.56
N THR A 116 1.64 -0.31 -4.66
CA THR A 116 0.18 -0.47 -4.75
C THR A 116 -0.35 0.08 -6.07
N GLU A 117 -1.46 -0.47 -6.51
CA GLU A 117 -2.22 0.10 -7.63
C GLU A 117 -2.96 1.34 -7.13
N GLY A 118 -2.35 2.52 -7.31
CA GLY A 118 -2.79 3.77 -6.68
C GLY A 118 -4.24 4.13 -6.99
N GLN A 119 -4.73 3.85 -8.20
CA GLN A 119 -6.13 4.10 -8.60
C GLN A 119 -7.13 3.11 -8.01
N GLU A 120 -6.66 2.00 -7.43
CA GLU A 120 -7.48 0.93 -6.89
C GLU A 120 -7.50 0.93 -5.36
N THR A 121 -6.73 1.82 -4.71
CA THR A 121 -6.71 1.96 -3.26
C THR A 121 -8.08 2.41 -2.76
N LEU A 122 -8.62 1.70 -1.79
CA LEU A 122 -9.92 1.98 -1.21
C LEU A 122 -9.75 2.30 0.27
N ALA A 123 -10.28 3.44 0.70
CA ALA A 123 -10.27 3.84 2.10
C ALA A 123 -11.70 4.09 2.59
N TYR A 124 -12.00 3.59 3.79
CA TYR A 124 -13.25 3.85 4.50
C TYR A 124 -12.96 4.49 5.85
N ASP A 125 -13.64 5.60 6.10
CA ASP A 125 -13.65 6.29 7.38
C ASP A 125 -15.03 6.15 7.99
N ILE A 126 -15.12 5.46 9.12
CA ILE A 126 -16.38 5.13 9.79
C ILE A 126 -16.38 5.85 11.13
N GLU A 127 -17.31 6.78 11.31
CA GLU A 127 -17.59 7.36 12.62
C GLU A 127 -18.38 6.38 13.48
N VAL A 128 -17.82 6.06 14.64
CA VAL A 128 -18.43 5.19 15.65
C VAL A 128 -18.89 6.10 16.81
N PRO A 129 -20.21 6.15 17.08
CA PRO A 129 -20.76 6.84 18.24
C PRO A 129 -20.20 6.30 19.56
N ASP A 130 -20.16 7.14 20.59
CA ASP A 130 -19.62 6.75 21.90
C ASP A 130 -20.55 5.78 22.67
N ASP A 131 -21.80 5.62 22.23
CA ASP A 131 -22.83 4.73 22.78
C ASP A 131 -23.00 3.40 22.03
N ALA A 132 -22.12 3.12 21.06
CA ALA A 132 -22.11 1.89 20.25
C ALA A 132 -21.47 0.67 20.94
#